data_AF-A0A7J4J9Z3-F1
#
_entry.id   AF-A0A7J4J9Z3-F1
#
_cell.length_a   1.000
_cell.length_b   1.000
_cell.length_c   1.000
_cell.angle_alpha   90.00
_cell.angle_beta   90.00
_cell.angle_gamma   90.00
#
_symmetry.space_group_name_H-M   'P 1'
#
loop_
_entity.id
_entity.type
_entity.pdbx_description
1 polymer ?
#
loop_
_entity_poly.entity_id
_entity_poly.type
_entity_poly.pdbx_seq_one_letter_code
_entity_poly.pdbx_strand_id
1 'polypeptide(L)'
;MYSSSHSPSSRMYTPSRLEYIAHAAIAEPSSPSYHILSPRSLNTYSSCFSLSPTSFTYNHPVERVIPYSTTSQIYHTASFHREYHFEPDFFLKPGRETPFVGKAEEIKEFVEQAFEAIFHQSFPNDIRLSVCTPEEFRTLAPHPSTIGLSINRSTQGLISDIFILNGSLGRVLLTIGHELGHVLTPTLDNPHDEEAKAYAFSYVWMKIIQELNIAGLQNVIVNENPAPNGLHDKAFAFIQHLWQQGKTHWEIYCNLLSREESLAVAV
;
A
#
# COMPACT_ATOMS: atom_id res chain seq x y z
N MET A 1 55.05 -23.35 -26.53
CA MET A 1 54.74 -22.11 -27.28
C MET A 1 53.52 -22.36 -28.15
N TYR A 2 52.33 -22.03 -27.65
CA TYR A 2 51.12 -21.82 -28.44
C TYR A 2 50.29 -20.78 -27.66
N SER A 3 50.27 -19.56 -28.17
CA SER A 3 49.47 -18.44 -27.66
C SER A 3 48.09 -18.50 -28.28
N SER A 4 47.04 -18.61 -27.47
CA SER A 4 45.65 -18.48 -27.92
C SER A 4 45.08 -17.18 -27.38
N SER A 5 45.16 -16.13 -28.20
CA SER A 5 44.54 -14.83 -28.00
C SER A 5 43.01 -14.94 -28.08
N HIS A 6 42.31 -14.72 -26.97
CA HIS A 6 40.86 -14.54 -26.95
C HIS A 6 40.55 -13.05 -26.96
N SER A 7 39.97 -12.57 -28.07
CA SER A 7 39.39 -11.23 -28.19
C SER A 7 38.04 -11.17 -27.49
N PRO A 8 37.70 -10.08 -26.78
CA PRO A 8 36.38 -9.94 -26.17
C PRO A 8 35.34 -9.60 -27.25
N SER A 9 34.33 -10.46 -27.38
CA SER A 9 33.14 -10.23 -28.19
C SER A 9 32.36 -9.05 -27.62
N SER A 10 32.38 -7.90 -28.31
CA SER A 10 31.50 -6.77 -28.05
C SER A 10 30.03 -7.20 -28.26
N ARG A 11 29.29 -7.42 -27.17
CA ARG A 11 27.84 -7.50 -27.25
C ARG A 11 27.31 -6.12 -27.62
N MET A 12 26.80 -6.02 -28.85
CA MET A 12 25.99 -4.88 -29.27
C MET A 12 24.79 -4.77 -28.33
N TYR A 13 24.70 -3.63 -27.67
CA TYR A 13 23.55 -3.22 -26.91
C TYR A 13 22.43 -2.95 -27.92
N THR A 14 21.49 -3.89 -28.05
CA THR A 14 20.22 -3.64 -28.74
C THR A 14 19.32 -2.91 -27.74
N PRO A 15 19.03 -1.62 -27.92
CA PRO A 15 18.11 -0.92 -27.04
C PRO A 15 16.74 -1.59 -27.08
N SER A 16 16.15 -1.77 -25.90
CA SER A 16 14.80 -2.30 -25.77
C SER A 16 13.82 -1.31 -26.39
N ARG A 17 12.73 -1.85 -26.94
CA ARG A 17 11.73 -1.18 -27.79
C ARG A 17 10.95 -0.03 -27.10
N LEU A 18 11.34 0.38 -25.89
CA LEU A 18 10.78 1.48 -25.10
C LEU A 18 11.59 2.78 -25.20
N GLU A 19 12.82 2.77 -25.71
CA GLU A 19 13.62 3.99 -25.90
C GLU A 19 13.19 4.82 -27.15
N TYR A 20 12.26 4.31 -27.96
CA TYR A 20 11.82 4.95 -29.22
C TYR A 20 10.70 5.99 -29.04
N ILE A 21 10.13 6.16 -27.84
CA ILE A 21 8.94 7.01 -27.64
C ILE A 21 9.26 8.36 -26.96
N ALA A 22 10.51 8.58 -26.52
CA ALA A 22 10.89 9.81 -25.82
C ALA A 22 11.14 11.06 -26.71
N HIS A 23 11.02 10.95 -28.04
CA HIS A 23 11.39 12.05 -28.96
C HIS A 23 10.27 12.57 -29.88
N ALA A 24 9.01 12.26 -29.61
CA ALA A 24 7.90 12.78 -30.41
C ALA A 24 6.96 13.68 -29.61
N ALA A 25 6.70 14.86 -30.17
CA ALA A 25 5.60 15.80 -29.88
C ALA A 25 5.79 16.83 -28.75
N ILE A 26 6.59 17.86 -29.07
CA ILE A 26 6.19 19.24 -28.82
C ILE A 26 5.03 19.55 -29.77
N ALA A 27 3.80 19.67 -29.26
CA ALA A 27 2.71 20.48 -29.81
C ALA A 27 1.43 20.32 -28.96
N GLU A 28 1.01 21.41 -28.31
CA GLU A 28 -0.38 21.67 -27.92
C GLU A 28 -1.29 21.88 -29.18
N PRO A 29 -2.66 21.91 -29.13
CA PRO A 29 -3.53 22.34 -28.02
C PRO A 29 -4.94 21.66 -27.82
N SER A 30 -5.57 22.04 -26.69
CA SER A 30 -7.02 22.31 -26.41
C SER A 30 -8.13 21.22 -26.37
N SER A 31 -8.67 21.01 -25.15
CA SER A 31 -10.10 20.82 -24.70
C SER A 31 -10.93 19.59 -25.16
N PRO A 32 -12.04 19.14 -24.48
CA PRO A 32 -12.88 19.80 -23.46
C PRO A 32 -13.26 18.99 -22.19
N SER A 33 -13.82 19.70 -21.20
CA SER A 33 -14.32 19.21 -19.90
C SER A 33 -15.68 18.50 -19.99
N TYR A 34 -15.83 17.37 -19.29
CA TYR A 34 -17.13 16.73 -19.02
C TYR A 34 -17.39 16.66 -17.52
N HIS A 35 -18.52 17.22 -17.09
CA HIS A 35 -19.06 17.03 -15.74
C HIS A 35 -19.70 15.64 -15.64
N ILE A 36 -19.17 14.79 -14.78
CA ILE A 36 -19.85 13.55 -14.33
C ILE A 36 -20.37 13.79 -12.92
N LEU A 37 -21.70 13.82 -12.79
CA LEU A 37 -22.40 13.76 -11.51
C LEU A 37 -22.66 12.29 -11.17
N SER A 38 -22.09 11.80 -10.08
CA SER A 38 -22.63 10.67 -9.32
C SER A 38 -22.12 10.73 -7.88
N PRO A 39 -23.00 10.89 -6.88
CA PRO A 39 -22.61 10.74 -5.49
C PRO A 39 -22.64 9.25 -5.15
N ARG A 40 -21.51 8.56 -5.31
CA ARG A 40 -21.24 7.42 -4.43
C ARG A 40 -20.73 8.00 -3.12
N SER A 41 -21.28 7.54 -2.00
CA SER A 41 -20.75 7.87 -0.68
C SER A 41 -19.30 7.44 -0.64
N LEU A 42 -18.39 8.42 -0.63
CA LEU A 42 -16.98 8.19 -0.32
C LEU A 42 -16.94 7.67 1.12
N ASN A 43 -16.67 6.37 1.28
CA ASN A 43 -16.33 5.82 2.58
C ASN A 43 -14.88 6.22 2.87
N THR A 44 -14.68 7.49 3.18
CA THR A 44 -13.39 7.95 3.69
C THR A 44 -13.28 7.43 5.13
N TYR A 45 -12.32 6.55 5.41
CA TYR A 45 -12.05 6.07 6.77
C TYR A 45 -11.36 7.13 7.67
N SER A 46 -11.54 8.43 7.34
CA SER A 46 -10.96 9.57 8.06
C SER A 46 -11.72 9.98 9.33
N SER A 47 -12.84 9.33 9.67
CA SER A 47 -13.52 9.62 10.94
C SER A 47 -12.78 8.99 12.12
N CYS A 48 -11.70 9.64 12.52
CA CYS A 48 -11.28 9.63 13.90
C CYS A 48 -12.44 10.30 14.69
N PHE A 49 -13.46 9.56 15.16
CA PHE A 49 -14.31 9.88 16.35
C PHE A 49 -15.64 9.10 16.40
N SER A 50 -15.97 8.78 17.66
CA SER A 50 -17.28 8.56 18.30
C SER A 50 -18.24 7.49 17.75
N LEU A 51 -18.38 6.43 18.55
CA LEU A 51 -19.56 5.60 18.63
C LEU A 51 -20.83 6.45 18.79
N SER A 52 -21.73 6.38 17.82
CA SER A 52 -23.18 6.48 18.04
C SER A 52 -23.92 5.72 16.93
N PRO A 53 -24.91 4.88 17.27
CA PRO A 53 -25.59 4.05 16.30
C PRO A 53 -26.69 4.86 15.61
N THR A 54 -26.63 4.98 14.29
CA THR A 54 -27.80 5.35 13.49
C THR A 54 -28.21 4.17 12.63
N SER A 55 -29.37 3.62 12.99
CA SER A 55 -30.14 2.67 12.20
C SER A 55 -30.45 3.24 10.82
N PHE A 56 -30.02 2.55 9.76
CA PHE A 56 -30.41 2.83 8.39
C PHE A 56 -31.23 1.69 7.80
N THR A 57 -32.38 2.06 7.23
CA THR A 57 -33.32 1.17 6.54
C THR A 57 -32.88 0.99 5.10
N TYR A 58 -32.71 -0.27 4.67
CA TYR A 58 -32.27 -0.62 3.32
C TYR A 58 -33.47 -0.64 2.35
N ASN A 59 -33.40 0.15 1.29
CA ASN A 59 -34.22 -0.02 0.09
C ASN A 59 -33.33 -0.53 -1.04
N HIS A 60 -33.60 -1.74 -1.52
CA HIS A 60 -32.94 -2.34 -2.68
C HIS A 60 -33.35 -1.65 -3.99
N PRO A 61 -32.40 -1.35 -4.89
CA PRO A 61 -32.67 -1.31 -6.31
C PRO A 61 -32.02 -2.47 -7.07
N VAL A 62 -32.76 -2.87 -8.10
CA VAL A 62 -32.57 -3.96 -9.06
C VAL A 62 -31.19 -3.96 -9.72
N GLU A 63 -30.57 -5.15 -9.78
CA GLU A 63 -29.31 -5.43 -10.48
C GLU A 63 -29.41 -5.09 -11.98
N ARG A 64 -28.45 -4.30 -12.47
CA ARG A 64 -28.10 -4.24 -13.90
C ARG A 64 -26.72 -4.82 -14.10
N VAL A 65 -26.65 -5.89 -14.88
CA VAL A 65 -25.42 -6.47 -15.40
C VAL A 65 -24.85 -5.52 -16.46
N ILE A 66 -23.67 -4.95 -16.21
CA ILE A 66 -22.92 -4.16 -17.20
C ILE A 66 -21.79 -5.04 -17.75
N PRO A 67 -21.74 -5.31 -19.07
CA PRO A 67 -20.63 -6.03 -19.67
C PRO A 67 -19.38 -5.13 -19.75
N TYR A 68 -18.25 -5.64 -19.27
CA TYR A 68 -16.97 -4.95 -19.29
C TYR A 68 -16.39 -4.89 -20.71
N SER A 69 -16.17 -3.68 -21.21
CA SER A 69 -15.32 -3.43 -22.38
C SER A 69 -13.92 -3.02 -21.90
N THR A 70 -12.91 -3.79 -22.27
CA THR A 70 -11.50 -3.52 -21.98
C THR A 70 -10.93 -2.49 -22.95
N THR A 71 -10.94 -1.23 -22.53
CA THR A 71 -10.06 -0.20 -23.11
C THR A 71 -9.06 0.21 -22.04
N SER A 72 -7.84 -0.32 -22.14
CA SER A 72 -6.72 0.07 -21.26
C SER A 72 -6.25 1.48 -21.62
N GLN A 73 -6.84 2.50 -20.98
CA GLN A 73 -6.23 3.83 -20.96
C GLN A 73 -5.09 3.82 -19.94
N ILE A 74 -3.86 3.93 -20.46
CA ILE A 74 -2.66 4.13 -19.66
C ILE A 74 -2.67 5.59 -19.22
N TYR A 75 -3.07 5.84 -17.98
CA TYR A 75 -2.99 7.18 -17.39
C TYR A 75 -1.53 7.46 -17.00
N HIS A 76 -0.90 8.41 -17.69
CA HIS A 76 0.38 8.99 -17.29
C HIS A 76 0.16 9.96 -16.13
N THR A 77 0.09 9.44 -14.91
CA THR A 77 0.14 10.25 -13.69
C THR A 77 0.92 9.50 -12.62
N ALA A 78 2.24 9.59 -12.69
CA ALA A 78 3.11 9.30 -11.54
C ALA A 78 4.36 10.18 -11.65
N SER A 79 4.45 11.20 -10.81
CA SER A 79 5.75 11.80 -10.52
C SER A 79 6.56 10.76 -9.73
N PHE A 80 7.63 10.27 -10.32
CA PHE A 80 8.53 9.32 -9.68
C PHE A 80 9.24 10.02 -8.51
N HIS A 81 8.75 9.80 -7.31
CA HIS A 81 9.45 10.11 -6.08
C HIS A 81 10.54 9.04 -5.85
N ARG A 82 11.55 9.34 -5.02
CA ARG A 82 12.53 8.32 -4.63
C ARG A 82 11.78 7.13 -4.04
N GLU A 83 12.06 5.93 -4.54
CA GLU A 83 11.47 4.71 -4.01
C GLU A 83 12.00 4.46 -2.61
N TYR A 84 11.09 4.29 -1.67
CA TYR A 84 11.39 3.89 -0.30
C TYR A 84 10.83 2.48 -0.07
N HIS A 85 11.53 1.64 0.69
CA HIS A 85 11.21 0.22 0.79
C HIS A 85 10.88 -0.18 2.23
N PHE A 86 9.65 -0.60 2.47
CA PHE A 86 9.25 -1.22 3.73
C PHE A 86 9.96 -2.58 3.88
N GLU A 87 10.67 -2.77 4.99
CA GLU A 87 11.46 -3.97 5.28
C GLU A 87 10.81 -4.78 6.43
N PRO A 88 9.83 -5.65 6.15
CA PRO A 88 9.09 -6.40 7.16
C PRO A 88 9.97 -7.36 7.96
N ASP A 89 11.09 -7.80 7.40
CA ASP A 89 11.99 -8.77 8.04
C ASP A 89 12.60 -8.24 9.35
N PHE A 90 12.71 -6.91 9.51
CA PHE A 90 13.16 -6.31 10.77
C PHE A 90 12.18 -6.50 11.93
N PHE A 91 10.90 -6.76 11.61
CA PHE A 91 9.84 -7.02 12.60
C PHE A 91 9.62 -8.51 12.84
N LEU A 92 10.44 -9.38 12.25
CA LEU A 92 10.35 -10.83 12.39
C LEU A 92 11.56 -11.37 13.15
N LYS A 93 11.33 -12.29 14.09
CA LYS A 93 12.42 -12.96 14.83
C LYS A 93 13.24 -13.82 13.86
N PRO A 94 14.58 -13.64 13.78
CA PRO A 94 15.44 -14.50 12.98
C PRO A 94 15.27 -15.98 13.36
N GLY A 95 15.24 -16.86 12.35
CA GLY A 95 15.12 -18.32 12.55
C GLY A 95 13.73 -18.82 12.95
N ARG A 96 12.71 -17.94 13.03
CA ARG A 96 11.31 -18.34 13.19
C ARG A 96 10.64 -18.40 11.82
N GLU A 97 10.70 -19.58 11.21
CA GLU A 97 10.03 -19.81 9.93
C GLU A 97 8.51 -19.82 10.11
N THR A 98 7.81 -19.23 9.14
CA THR A 98 6.35 -19.26 9.03
C THR A 98 5.98 -19.87 7.68
N PRO A 99 4.75 -20.42 7.53
CA PRO A 99 4.33 -21.03 6.26
C PRO A 99 4.52 -20.09 5.07
N PHE A 100 4.87 -20.63 3.90
CA PHE A 100 4.91 -19.85 2.67
C PHE A 100 3.49 -19.54 2.21
N VAL A 101 3.26 -18.33 1.71
CA VAL A 101 1.99 -17.86 1.16
C VAL A 101 2.20 -17.56 -0.32
N GLY A 102 1.50 -18.30 -1.19
CA GLY A 102 1.57 -18.12 -2.64
C GLY A 102 0.42 -17.31 -3.22
N LYS A 103 -0.73 -17.27 -2.54
CA LYS A 103 -1.98 -16.69 -3.03
C LYS A 103 -2.72 -15.91 -1.95
N ALA A 104 -3.59 -14.99 -2.37
CA ALA A 104 -4.34 -14.13 -1.46
C ALA A 104 -5.40 -14.90 -0.65
N GLU A 105 -5.97 -15.96 -1.21
CA GLU A 105 -7.01 -16.75 -0.53
C GLU A 105 -6.47 -17.44 0.75
N GLU A 106 -5.18 -17.75 0.79
CA GLU A 106 -4.51 -18.41 1.93
C GLU A 106 -4.41 -17.51 3.17
N ILE A 107 -4.54 -16.20 2.99
CA ILE A 107 -4.37 -15.19 4.05
C ILE A 107 -5.61 -14.35 4.29
N LYS A 108 -6.66 -14.56 3.50
CA LYS A 108 -7.87 -13.73 3.53
C LYS A 108 -8.47 -13.63 4.93
N GLU A 109 -8.68 -14.77 5.59
CA GLU A 109 -9.27 -14.82 6.93
C GLU A 109 -8.42 -14.07 7.97
N PHE A 110 -7.09 -14.13 7.87
CA PHE A 110 -6.19 -13.43 8.79
C PHE A 110 -6.22 -11.92 8.60
N VAL A 111 -6.30 -11.45 7.36
CA VAL A 111 -6.44 -10.03 7.04
C VAL A 111 -7.79 -9.52 7.54
N GLU A 112 -8.88 -10.22 7.24
CA GLU A 112 -10.22 -9.84 7.68
C GLU A 112 -10.33 -9.81 9.20
N GLN A 113 -9.77 -10.82 9.89
CA GLN A 113 -9.73 -10.87 11.34
C GLN A 113 -8.96 -9.69 11.95
N ALA A 114 -7.77 -9.36 11.42
CA ALA A 114 -6.98 -8.24 11.91
C ALA A 114 -7.68 -6.90 11.67
N PHE A 115 -8.29 -6.74 10.50
CA PHE A 115 -9.04 -5.55 10.16
C PHE A 115 -10.27 -5.36 11.06
N GLU A 116 -11.08 -6.40 11.24
CA GLU A 116 -12.26 -6.35 12.12
C GLU A 116 -11.88 -6.08 13.57
N ALA A 117 -10.74 -6.61 14.03
CA ALA A 117 -10.24 -6.31 15.38
C ALA A 117 -9.86 -4.83 15.57
N ILE A 118 -9.34 -4.16 14.53
CA ILE A 118 -8.96 -2.73 14.58
C ILE A 118 -10.19 -1.84 14.45
N PHE A 119 -11.05 -2.12 13.47
CA PHE A 119 -12.10 -1.20 13.04
C PHE A 119 -13.51 -1.59 13.51
N HIS A 120 -13.68 -2.78 14.09
CA HIS A 120 -14.97 -3.34 14.48
C HIS A 120 -16.00 -3.37 13.33
N GLN A 121 -15.50 -3.58 12.11
CA GLN A 121 -16.28 -3.63 10.88
C GLN A 121 -15.65 -4.64 9.91
N SER A 122 -16.45 -5.14 8.96
CA SER A 122 -15.95 -6.05 7.93
C SER A 122 -14.95 -5.39 7.00
N PHE A 123 -14.05 -6.19 6.42
CA PHE A 123 -13.07 -5.70 5.46
C PHE A 123 -13.76 -5.05 4.24
N PRO A 124 -13.27 -3.89 3.77
CA PRO A 124 -13.82 -3.18 2.62
C PRO A 124 -13.95 -4.05 1.37
N ASN A 125 -15.04 -3.86 0.63
CA ASN A 125 -15.25 -4.50 -0.67
C ASN A 125 -14.65 -3.71 -1.85
N ASP A 126 -14.11 -2.53 -1.60
CA ASP A 126 -13.46 -1.63 -2.55
C ASP A 126 -11.93 -1.67 -2.47
N ILE A 127 -11.36 -2.65 -1.75
CA ILE A 127 -9.93 -2.96 -1.74
C ILE A 127 -9.72 -4.39 -2.25
N ARG A 128 -8.88 -4.54 -3.28
CA ARG A 128 -8.49 -5.85 -3.82
C ARG A 128 -7.05 -6.19 -3.42
N LEU A 129 -6.88 -7.37 -2.83
CA LEU A 129 -5.57 -7.92 -2.46
C LEU A 129 -5.11 -8.96 -3.48
N SER A 130 -3.84 -8.89 -3.89
CA SER A 130 -3.19 -9.89 -4.74
C SER A 130 -1.83 -10.27 -4.16
N VAL A 131 -1.57 -11.57 -4.06
CA VAL A 131 -0.23 -12.12 -3.79
C VAL A 131 0.33 -12.62 -5.11
N CYS A 132 1.48 -12.08 -5.51
CA CYS A 132 2.07 -12.26 -6.82
C CYS A 132 3.32 -13.13 -6.75
N THR A 133 3.57 -13.89 -7.82
CA THR A 133 4.88 -14.49 -8.06
C THR A 133 5.95 -13.40 -8.27
N PRO A 134 7.25 -13.71 -8.09
CA PRO A 134 8.32 -12.76 -8.39
C PRO A 134 8.26 -12.21 -9.81
N GLU A 135 7.95 -13.06 -10.79
CA GLU A 135 7.85 -12.66 -12.19
C GLU A 135 6.71 -11.66 -12.39
N GLU A 136 5.51 -11.97 -11.90
CA GLU A 136 4.34 -11.07 -11.98
C GLU A 136 4.60 -9.75 -11.25
N PHE A 137 5.08 -9.82 -10.01
CA PHE A 137 5.31 -8.63 -9.19
C PHE A 137 6.35 -7.69 -9.82
N ARG A 138 7.43 -8.22 -10.41
CA ARG A 138 8.48 -7.40 -11.04
C ARG A 138 8.04 -6.72 -12.32
N THR A 139 6.96 -7.18 -12.96
CA THR A 139 6.34 -6.41 -14.04
C THR A 139 5.65 -5.14 -13.53
N LEU A 140 5.16 -5.15 -12.28
CA LEU A 140 4.47 -4.04 -11.63
C LEU A 140 5.45 -3.11 -10.89
N ALA A 141 6.39 -3.69 -10.14
CA ALA A 141 7.39 -3.00 -9.32
C ALA A 141 8.80 -3.55 -9.65
N PRO A 142 9.50 -2.95 -10.63
CA PRO A 142 10.77 -3.48 -11.14
C PRO A 142 11.92 -3.49 -10.12
N HIS A 143 11.87 -2.60 -9.12
CA HIS A 143 12.96 -2.49 -8.16
C HIS A 143 13.03 -3.71 -7.22
N PRO A 144 14.20 -4.35 -7.08
CA PRO A 144 14.33 -5.63 -6.38
C PRO A 144 14.01 -5.57 -4.88
N SER A 145 14.14 -4.39 -4.27
CA SER A 145 13.85 -4.20 -2.84
C SER A 145 12.38 -3.91 -2.54
N THR A 146 11.57 -3.59 -3.57
CA THR A 146 10.13 -3.40 -3.40
C THR A 146 9.46 -4.76 -3.27
N ILE A 147 8.57 -4.91 -2.30
CA ILE A 147 7.91 -6.18 -1.97
C ILE A 147 6.40 -6.02 -1.76
N GLY A 148 5.92 -4.78 -1.70
CA GLY A 148 4.53 -4.37 -1.67
C GLY A 148 4.35 -3.17 -2.59
N LEU A 149 3.16 -3.03 -3.16
CA LEU A 149 2.75 -1.90 -3.96
C LEU A 149 1.25 -1.72 -3.79
N SER A 150 0.82 -0.50 -3.50
CA SER A 150 -0.58 -0.13 -3.48
C SER A 150 -0.90 0.93 -4.54
N ILE A 151 -2.12 0.87 -5.07
CA ILE A 151 -2.69 1.90 -5.94
C ILE A 151 -4.02 2.32 -5.36
N ASN A 152 -4.02 3.47 -4.69
CA ASN A 152 -5.21 4.03 -4.09
C ASN A 152 -6.05 4.76 -5.13
N ARG A 153 -7.29 4.30 -5.33
CA ARG A 153 -8.26 4.94 -6.25
C ARG A 153 -9.58 5.27 -5.58
N SER A 154 -9.60 5.27 -4.25
CA SER A 154 -10.79 5.53 -3.44
C SER A 154 -11.43 6.88 -3.75
N THR A 155 -10.62 7.93 -3.94
CA THR A 155 -11.08 9.29 -4.28
C THR A 155 -11.76 9.37 -5.66
N GLN A 156 -11.53 8.37 -6.52
CA GLN A 156 -12.15 8.24 -7.84
C GLN A 156 -13.40 7.34 -7.81
N GLY A 157 -13.77 6.80 -6.64
CA GLY A 157 -14.86 5.84 -6.49
C GLY A 157 -14.59 4.49 -7.15
N LEU A 158 -13.32 4.16 -7.37
CA LEU A 158 -12.83 2.92 -7.97
C LEU A 158 -12.20 2.01 -6.92
N ILE A 159 -12.02 0.73 -7.28
CA ILE A 159 -11.35 -0.26 -6.43
C ILE A 159 -9.86 0.07 -6.31
N SER A 160 -9.39 0.19 -5.08
CA SER A 160 -7.97 0.29 -4.75
C SER A 160 -7.32 -1.09 -4.81
N ASP A 161 -6.10 -1.17 -5.31
CA ASP A 161 -5.36 -2.42 -5.46
C ASP A 161 -4.18 -2.47 -4.50
N ILE A 162 -3.92 -3.64 -3.92
CA ILE A 162 -2.68 -3.97 -3.21
C ILE A 162 -2.09 -5.22 -3.85
N PHE A 163 -0.82 -5.14 -4.23
CA PHE A 163 -0.01 -6.22 -4.76
C PHE A 163 1.13 -6.50 -3.80
N ILE A 164 1.32 -7.76 -3.43
CA ILE A 164 2.37 -8.19 -2.51
C ILE A 164 3.18 -9.30 -3.15
N LEU A 165 4.50 -9.23 -3.03
CA LEU A 165 5.37 -10.33 -3.41
C LEU A 165 5.16 -11.53 -2.45
N ASN A 166 4.94 -12.71 -3.01
CA ASN A 166 4.81 -13.94 -2.22
C ASN A 166 6.02 -14.19 -1.31
N GLY A 167 5.81 -14.94 -0.23
CA GLY A 167 6.84 -15.13 0.78
C GLY A 167 6.33 -15.80 2.04
N SER A 168 7.10 -15.72 3.13
CA SER A 168 6.66 -16.23 4.42
C SER A 168 5.42 -15.46 4.92
N LEU A 169 4.51 -16.14 5.60
CA LEU A 169 3.24 -15.60 6.12
C LEU A 169 3.43 -14.32 6.93
N GLY A 170 4.43 -14.29 7.83
CA GLY A 170 4.75 -13.09 8.61
C GLY A 170 5.07 -11.91 7.69
N ARG A 171 6.03 -12.08 6.78
CA ARG A 171 6.43 -11.06 5.79
C ARG A 171 5.23 -10.53 4.99
N VAL A 172 4.40 -11.42 4.47
CA VAL A 172 3.24 -11.06 3.65
C VAL A 172 2.22 -10.26 4.47
N LEU A 173 1.82 -10.73 5.64
CA LEU A 173 0.83 -10.04 6.49
C LEU A 173 1.33 -8.68 6.99
N LEU A 174 2.63 -8.54 7.29
CA LEU A 174 3.20 -7.25 7.70
C LEU A 174 3.24 -6.26 6.55
N THR A 175 3.60 -6.71 5.35
CA THR A 175 3.60 -5.86 4.15
C THR A 175 2.18 -5.39 3.83
N ILE A 176 1.17 -6.27 3.94
CA ILE A 176 -0.24 -5.88 3.78
C ILE A 176 -0.64 -4.79 4.76
N GLY A 177 -0.22 -4.90 6.02
CA GLY A 177 -0.47 -3.86 7.02
C GLY A 177 0.02 -2.49 6.57
N HIS A 178 1.25 -2.42 6.05
CA HIS A 178 1.82 -1.19 5.52
C HIS A 178 1.02 -0.64 4.32
N GLU A 179 0.75 -1.49 3.33
CA GLU A 179 0.00 -1.08 2.14
C GLU A 179 -1.45 -0.67 2.44
N LEU A 180 -2.10 -1.29 3.42
CA LEU A 180 -3.41 -0.86 3.92
C LEU A 180 -3.36 0.57 4.47
N GLY A 181 -2.27 0.94 5.15
CA GLY A 181 -2.06 2.30 5.65
C GLY A 181 -2.07 3.35 4.54
N HIS A 182 -1.71 2.99 3.30
CA HIS A 182 -1.79 3.88 2.13
C HIS A 182 -3.19 3.97 1.52
N VAL A 183 -3.93 2.85 1.48
CA VAL A 183 -5.19 2.77 0.72
C VAL A 183 -6.44 3.06 1.53
N LEU A 184 -6.39 2.95 2.86
CA LEU A 184 -7.56 3.16 3.73
C LEU A 184 -7.99 4.62 3.81
N THR A 185 -7.13 5.57 3.45
CA THR A 185 -7.46 7.00 3.44
C THR A 185 -6.97 7.61 2.14
N PRO A 186 -7.38 8.84 1.78
CA PRO A 186 -6.73 9.58 0.72
C PRO A 186 -5.20 9.62 0.90
N THR A 187 -4.49 9.62 -0.22
CA THR A 187 -3.04 9.81 -0.25
C THR A 187 -2.71 11.25 0.11
N LEU A 188 -1.81 11.43 1.08
CA LEU A 188 -1.36 12.75 1.53
C LEU A 188 -0.44 13.38 0.48
N ASP A 189 -0.54 14.70 0.32
CA ASP A 189 0.29 15.47 -0.63
C ASP A 189 1.78 15.41 -0.31
N ASN A 190 2.13 15.30 0.99
CA ASN A 190 3.51 15.20 1.43
C ASN A 190 3.93 13.72 1.50
N PRO A 191 4.89 13.27 0.66
CA PRO A 191 5.32 11.87 0.65
C PRO A 191 5.88 11.39 2.00
N HIS A 192 6.55 12.26 2.75
CA HIS A 192 7.05 11.90 4.08
C HIS A 192 5.91 11.62 5.05
N ASP A 193 4.85 12.43 5.00
CA ASP A 193 3.70 12.26 5.89
C ASP A 193 2.85 11.05 5.46
N GLU A 194 2.75 10.78 4.15
CA GLU A 194 2.12 9.57 3.61
C GLU A 194 2.82 8.29 4.11
N GLU A 195 4.14 8.24 4.04
CA GLU A 195 4.92 7.13 4.60
C GLU A 195 4.76 7.03 6.13
N ALA A 196 4.81 8.16 6.85
CA ALA A 196 4.62 8.17 8.29
C ALA A 196 3.23 7.65 8.68
N LYS A 197 2.19 7.98 7.90
CA LYS A 197 0.83 7.45 8.07
C LYS A 197 0.82 5.93 7.88
N ALA A 198 1.40 5.42 6.79
CA ALA A 198 1.46 3.98 6.53
C ALA A 198 2.22 3.23 7.64
N TYR A 199 3.37 3.73 8.09
CA TYR A 199 4.11 3.17 9.21
C TYR A 199 3.32 3.18 10.52
N ALA A 200 2.66 4.29 10.86
CA ALA A 200 1.85 4.37 12.08
C ALA A 200 0.74 3.32 12.09
N PHE A 201 0.07 3.13 10.96
CA PHE A 201 -0.93 2.07 10.80
C PHE A 201 -0.30 0.66 10.85
N SER A 202 0.87 0.47 10.21
CA SER A 202 1.63 -0.80 10.26
C SER A 202 1.87 -1.25 11.70
N TYR A 203 2.19 -0.33 12.61
CA TYR A 203 2.40 -0.64 14.03
C TYR A 203 1.13 -1.08 14.74
N VAL A 204 0.00 -0.42 14.47
CA VAL A 204 -1.29 -0.82 15.02
C VAL A 204 -1.65 -2.23 14.51
N TRP A 205 -1.46 -2.47 13.22
CA TRP A 205 -1.67 -3.76 12.57
C TRP A 205 -0.81 -4.87 13.19
N MET A 206 0.49 -4.65 13.32
CA MET A 206 1.44 -5.58 13.96
C MET A 206 1.03 -5.93 15.38
N LYS A 207 0.67 -4.92 16.18
CA LYS A 207 0.23 -5.13 17.57
C LYS A 207 -1.00 -6.01 17.64
N ILE A 208 -2.02 -5.76 16.82
CA ILE A 208 -3.25 -6.56 16.81
C ILE A 208 -2.97 -8.00 16.38
N ILE A 209 -2.15 -8.23 15.35
CA ILE A 209 -1.74 -9.58 14.97
C ILE A 209 -1.05 -10.30 16.13
N GLN A 210 -0.15 -9.61 16.83
CA GLN A 210 0.58 -10.20 17.95
C GLN A 210 -0.31 -10.48 19.16
N GLU A 211 -1.11 -9.51 19.60
CA GLU A 211 -1.97 -9.58 20.78
C GLU A 211 -3.03 -10.68 20.65
N LEU A 212 -3.64 -10.78 19.47
CA LEU A 212 -4.69 -11.78 19.19
C LEU A 212 -4.13 -13.09 18.62
N ASN A 213 -2.80 -13.21 18.50
CA ASN A 213 -2.12 -14.36 17.90
C ASN A 213 -2.69 -14.76 16.52
N ILE A 214 -2.98 -13.76 15.69
CA ILE A 214 -3.53 -13.97 14.35
C ILE A 214 -2.52 -14.78 13.54
N ALA A 215 -3.03 -15.83 12.90
CA ALA A 215 -2.23 -16.80 12.13
C ALA A 215 -1.08 -17.47 12.91
N GLY A 216 -1.13 -17.48 14.25
CA GLY A 216 -0.08 -18.05 15.09
C GLY A 216 1.19 -17.18 15.21
N LEU A 217 1.13 -15.90 14.87
CA LEU A 217 2.30 -15.03 14.74
C LEU A 217 2.73 -14.31 16.04
N GLN A 218 2.06 -14.53 17.18
CA GLN A 218 2.36 -13.84 18.45
C GLN A 218 3.85 -13.89 18.81
N ASN A 219 4.46 -15.07 18.67
CA ASN A 219 5.85 -15.29 19.06
C ASN A 219 6.86 -15.02 17.94
N VAL A 220 6.40 -14.65 16.74
CA VAL A 220 7.24 -14.39 15.56
C VAL A 220 7.55 -12.90 15.42
N ILE A 221 6.61 -12.02 15.79
CA ILE A 221 6.76 -10.57 15.62
C ILE A 221 7.63 -9.96 16.74
N VAL A 222 8.46 -8.97 16.39
CA VAL A 222 9.28 -8.16 17.30
C VAL A 222 8.82 -6.70 17.22
N ASN A 223 8.32 -6.16 18.33
CA ASN A 223 7.88 -4.76 18.41
C ASN A 223 8.97 -3.80 18.91
N GLU A 224 10.10 -4.34 19.38
CA GLU A 224 11.08 -3.60 20.19
C GLU A 224 12.37 -3.25 19.45
N ASN A 225 12.52 -3.60 18.16
CA ASN A 225 13.73 -3.30 17.41
C ASN A 225 13.52 -2.15 16.41
N PRO A 226 14.17 -0.99 16.61
CA PRO A 226 14.25 0.03 15.58
C PRO A 226 15.08 -0.47 14.39
N ALA A 227 14.49 -0.48 13.20
CA ALA A 227 15.20 -0.66 11.94
C ALA A 227 15.98 0.62 11.60
N PRO A 228 17.31 0.59 11.41
CA PRO A 228 18.08 1.76 11.00
C PRO A 228 18.19 1.85 9.47
N ASN A 229 17.34 2.66 8.79
CA ASN A 229 17.49 3.02 7.37
C ASN A 229 16.75 4.32 6.91
N GLY A 230 17.46 5.45 6.71
CA GLY A 230 17.10 6.49 5.72
C GLY A 230 15.91 7.45 6.05
N LEU A 231 15.09 7.86 5.07
CA LEU A 231 13.88 8.70 5.35
C LEU A 231 12.90 7.96 6.27
N HIS A 232 12.94 6.62 6.26
CA HIS A 232 12.25 5.81 7.25
C HIS A 232 12.79 6.07 8.64
N ASP A 233 14.09 6.29 8.85
CA ASP A 233 14.59 6.79 10.14
C ASP A 233 13.91 8.10 10.54
N LYS A 234 13.54 8.98 9.61
CA LYS A 234 12.88 10.25 9.96
C LYS A 234 11.41 10.07 10.27
N ALA A 235 10.66 9.35 9.42
CA ALA A 235 9.25 9.07 9.65
C ALA A 235 9.07 8.16 10.89
N PHE A 236 9.91 7.15 11.02
CA PHE A 236 9.98 6.26 12.17
C PHE A 236 10.52 6.97 13.41
N ALA A 237 11.60 7.75 13.36
CA ALA A 237 12.03 8.53 14.52
C ALA A 237 11.01 9.60 14.89
N PHE A 238 10.25 10.13 13.92
CA PHE A 238 9.12 11.01 14.19
C PHE A 238 8.02 10.27 14.97
N ILE A 239 7.63 9.07 14.54
CA ILE A 239 6.69 8.21 15.26
C ILE A 239 7.23 7.84 16.65
N GLN A 240 8.50 7.42 16.74
CA GLN A 240 9.16 7.09 18.01
C GLN A 240 9.23 8.29 18.94
N HIS A 241 9.54 9.48 18.43
CA HIS A 241 9.58 10.71 19.21
C HIS A 241 8.19 11.04 19.77
N LEU A 242 7.14 10.96 18.95
CA LEU A 242 5.76 11.15 19.40
C LEU A 242 5.32 10.07 20.39
N TRP A 243 5.78 8.84 20.21
CA TRP A 243 5.51 7.76 21.14
C TRP A 243 6.22 7.94 22.48
N GLN A 244 7.48 8.40 22.48
CA GLN A 244 8.22 8.79 23.68
C GLN A 244 7.57 9.96 24.42
N GLN A 245 6.77 10.78 23.73
CA GLN A 245 5.94 11.82 24.33
C GLN A 245 4.61 11.30 24.89
N GLY A 246 4.38 9.98 24.88
CA GLY A 246 3.20 9.33 25.42
C GLY A 246 2.04 9.16 24.44
N LYS A 247 2.19 9.53 23.17
CA LYS A 247 1.15 9.29 22.16
C LYS A 247 1.14 7.82 21.72
N THR A 248 -0.05 7.29 21.47
CA THR A 248 -0.22 5.97 20.85
C THR A 248 -0.05 6.04 19.34
N HIS A 249 0.32 4.92 18.70
CA HIS A 249 0.43 4.83 17.24
C HIS A 249 -0.89 5.17 16.53
N TRP A 250 -2.02 4.79 17.12
CA TRP A 250 -3.35 5.14 16.62
C TRP A 250 -3.61 6.65 16.66
N GLU A 251 -3.27 7.32 17.77
CA GLU A 251 -3.38 8.78 17.85
C GLU A 251 -2.48 9.49 16.84
N ILE A 252 -1.27 8.96 16.59
CA ILE A 252 -0.37 9.52 15.58
C ILE A 252 -1.00 9.39 14.18
N TYR A 253 -1.51 8.20 13.84
CA TYR A 253 -2.22 7.94 12.59
C TYR A 253 -3.40 8.90 12.42
N CYS A 254 -4.30 9.00 13.40
CA CYS A 254 -5.44 9.90 13.38
C CYS A 254 -5.04 11.39 13.25
N ASN A 255 -3.95 11.81 13.90
CA ASN A 255 -3.47 13.19 13.84
C ASN A 255 -2.87 13.56 12.48
N LEU A 256 -2.28 12.61 11.75
CA LEU A 256 -1.77 12.85 10.40
C LEU A 256 -2.92 13.09 9.43
N LEU A 257 -4.02 12.35 9.58
CA LEU A 257 -5.23 12.53 8.76
C LEU A 257 -5.92 13.88 9.02
N SER A 258 -6.03 14.31 10.28
CA SER A 258 -6.74 15.56 10.61
C SER A 258 -6.01 16.85 10.19
N ARG A 259 -4.68 16.79 10.03
CA ARG A 259 -3.87 17.93 9.52
C ARG A 259 -4.18 18.27 8.06
N GLU A 260 -4.60 17.28 7.28
CA GLU A 260 -5.07 17.48 5.91
C GLU A 260 -6.46 18.15 5.92
N GLU A 261 -7.38 17.68 6.78
CA GLU A 261 -8.71 18.28 6.91
C GLU A 261 -8.66 19.75 7.32
N SER A 262 -7.66 20.15 8.14
CA SER A 262 -7.51 21.55 8.55
C SER A 262 -7.03 22.48 7.42
N LEU A 263 -6.34 21.94 6.41
CA LEU A 263 -5.91 22.69 5.22
C LEU A 263 -7.00 22.68 4.13
N ALA A 264 -7.80 21.62 4.03
CA ALA A 264 -8.90 21.51 3.08
C ALA A 264 -10.10 22.44 3.39
N VAL A 265 -10.23 22.90 4.64
CA VAL A 265 -11.26 23.88 5.05
C VAL A 265 -10.78 25.34 4.88
N ALA A 266 -9.49 25.55 4.58
CA ALA A 266 -8.89 26.88 4.51
C ALA A 266 -8.73 27.43 3.07
N VAL A 267 -9.39 26.85 2.06
CA VAL A 267 -9.38 27.31 0.65
C VAL A 267 -10.78 27.74 0.22
#